data_AF-A0AAN6K0P0-F1
#
_entry.id   AF-A0AAN6K0P0-F1
#
_cell.length_a   1.000
_cell.length_b   1.000
_cell.length_c   1.000
_cell.angle_alpha   90.00
_cell.angle_beta   90.00
_cell.angle_gamma   90.00
#
_symmetry.space_group_name_H-M   'P 1'
#
loop_
_entity.id
_entity.type
_entity.pdbx_description
1 polymer ?
#
loop_
_entity_poly.entity_id
_entity_poly.type
_entity_poly.pdbx_seq_one_letter_code
_entity_poly.pdbx_strand_id
1 'polypeptide(L)'
;MFSFESLRNAFASNIVRTTTKPNLPPPTTHNAASPPINLMRGWPNPSLLPADLIREAANKALSDTTIATAGLLYGPDPGYEPCREAIATWLTDFYRSADNAAPVTASRLCITGGASQNLGSMLAVYSDPSYTRNIWIVAPAYMLAFRIFEDAGFGEKMKGIPEDDKGIDLAALRRGLEKSEEEARRRKGSERPVYKPERKRAKVYKHVLYCVPTFSNPSSRTMSLQHRTELVRIAREYDVLLIADDVYDFLQWPADASADGSFDAAMRTAYLPRLVDIDRDLEGGADRPDADGFGNACANGSFSKIVGPGVRVGWVEGTDKFTYGPPAAPPRT
;
A
#
# COMPACT_ATOMS: atom_id res chain seq x y z
N MET A 1 3.10 1.79 -28.45
CA MET A 1 1.83 1.69 -27.70
C MET A 1 1.69 0.22 -27.33
N PHE A 2 2.01 -0.15 -26.08
CA PHE A 2 2.05 -1.56 -25.68
C PHE A 2 0.64 -2.03 -25.29
N SER A 3 0.21 -3.19 -25.80
CA SER A 3 -1.08 -3.79 -25.44
C SER A 3 -1.01 -4.41 -24.04
N PHE A 4 -2.15 -4.50 -23.36
CA PHE A 4 -2.29 -5.19 -22.05
C PHE A 4 -1.74 -6.63 -22.11
N GLU A 5 -1.89 -7.27 -23.27
CA GLU A 5 -1.36 -8.60 -23.56
C GLU A 5 0.18 -8.62 -23.62
N SER A 6 0.82 -7.54 -24.06
CA SER A 6 2.28 -7.39 -24.07
C SER A 6 2.85 -7.26 -22.64
N LEU A 7 2.14 -6.59 -21.73
CA LEU A 7 2.53 -6.45 -20.32
C LEU A 7 2.34 -7.76 -19.54
N ARG A 8 1.25 -8.48 -19.79
CA ARG A 8 1.02 -9.82 -19.24
C ARG A 8 2.07 -10.84 -19.71
N ASN A 9 2.41 -10.80 -21.01
CA ASN A 9 3.35 -11.74 -21.61
C ASN A 9 4.82 -11.44 -21.25
N ALA A 10 5.20 -10.17 -21.01
CA ALA A 10 6.53 -9.82 -20.49
C ALA A 10 6.78 -10.43 -19.08
N PHE A 11 5.73 -10.53 -18.28
CA PHE A 11 5.78 -11.13 -16.94
C PHE A 11 5.88 -12.67 -16.99
N ALA A 12 5.15 -13.30 -17.91
CA ALA A 12 5.18 -14.76 -18.08
C ALA A 12 6.44 -15.27 -18.80
N SER A 13 7.00 -14.48 -19.74
CA SER A 13 8.17 -14.87 -20.54
C SER A 13 9.50 -14.78 -19.79
N ASN A 14 9.60 -13.98 -18.72
CA ASN A 14 10.78 -13.92 -17.87
C ASN A 14 10.86 -15.04 -16.82
N ILE A 15 9.80 -15.83 -16.63
CA ILE A 15 9.81 -17.01 -15.74
C ILE A 15 10.45 -18.23 -16.42
N VAL A 16 10.59 -18.24 -17.76
CA VAL A 16 11.18 -19.34 -18.52
C VAL A 16 12.24 -18.83 -19.48
N ARG A 17 13.40 -18.40 -18.95
CA ARG A 17 14.65 -18.27 -19.71
C ARG A 17 15.88 -18.18 -18.79
N THR A 18 16.07 -19.19 -17.95
CA THR A 18 17.40 -19.56 -17.44
C THR A 18 17.87 -20.82 -18.18
N THR A 19 18.37 -20.61 -19.40
CA THR A 19 19.09 -21.64 -20.15
C THR A 19 20.43 -21.93 -19.46
N THR A 20 20.49 -23.10 -18.83
CA THR A 20 21.62 -24.04 -18.84
C THR A 20 23.03 -23.47 -18.60
N LYS A 21 23.53 -23.60 -17.36
CA LYS A 21 24.96 -23.86 -17.16
C LYS A 21 25.25 -25.30 -17.63
N PRO A 22 26.17 -25.53 -18.59
CA PRO A 22 26.59 -26.88 -18.92
C PRO A 22 27.45 -27.42 -17.76
N ASN A 23 27.11 -28.61 -17.27
CA ASN A 23 27.76 -29.34 -16.17
C ASN A 23 27.26 -29.07 -14.74
N LEU A 24 25.94 -29.18 -14.53
CA LEU A 24 25.47 -29.72 -13.24
C LEU A 24 25.54 -31.25 -13.32
N PRO A 25 26.01 -31.96 -12.27
CA PRO A 25 25.92 -33.41 -12.22
C PRO A 25 24.46 -33.85 -12.42
N PRO A 26 24.21 -35.01 -13.05
CA PRO A 26 22.84 -35.49 -13.22
C PRO A 26 22.15 -35.51 -11.87
N PRO A 27 20.92 -34.99 -11.75
CA PRO A 27 20.20 -35.02 -10.49
C PRO A 27 20.16 -36.47 -10.02
N THR A 28 20.79 -36.73 -8.87
CA THR A 28 20.64 -38.00 -8.14
C THR A 28 19.16 -38.31 -8.10
N THR A 29 18.76 -39.51 -8.53
CA THR A 29 17.37 -39.96 -8.60
C THR A 29 16.63 -39.52 -7.33
N HIS A 30 15.87 -38.44 -7.44
CA HIS A 30 15.03 -37.98 -6.34
C HIS A 30 14.01 -39.07 -6.09
N ASN A 31 13.92 -39.53 -4.85
CA ASN A 31 12.86 -40.41 -4.41
C ASN A 31 11.52 -39.73 -4.78
N ALA A 32 10.80 -40.26 -5.77
CA ALA A 32 9.62 -39.64 -6.39
C ALA A 32 8.43 -39.44 -5.43
N ALA A 33 8.60 -39.75 -4.15
CA ALA A 33 7.61 -39.67 -3.10
C ALA A 33 7.50 -38.27 -2.44
N SER A 34 8.48 -37.37 -2.60
CA SER A 34 8.42 -36.04 -1.98
C SER A 34 7.77 -35.02 -2.92
N PRO A 35 6.75 -34.27 -2.46
CA PRO A 35 6.14 -33.23 -3.27
C PRO A 35 7.17 -32.14 -3.63
N PRO A 36 7.10 -31.56 -4.84
CA PRO A 36 8.05 -30.54 -5.27
C PRO A 36 7.99 -29.29 -4.38
N ILE A 37 9.16 -28.68 -4.10
CA ILE A 37 9.24 -27.42 -3.36
C ILE A 37 8.69 -26.30 -4.24
N ASN A 38 7.69 -25.57 -3.73
CA ASN A 38 7.05 -24.47 -4.44
C ASN A 38 7.64 -23.12 -4.00
N LEU A 39 8.48 -22.51 -4.84
CA LEU A 39 9.06 -21.19 -4.63
C LEU A 39 8.24 -20.04 -5.26
N MET A 40 7.05 -20.33 -5.80
CA MET A 40 6.17 -19.32 -6.42
C MET A 40 5.16 -18.71 -5.44
N ARG A 41 4.86 -19.39 -4.33
CA ARG A 41 3.85 -18.91 -3.37
C ARG A 41 4.47 -17.94 -2.37
N GLY A 42 3.96 -16.71 -2.34
CA GLY A 42 4.30 -15.70 -1.33
C GLY A 42 3.53 -15.85 -0.01
N TRP A 43 3.32 -17.09 0.47
CA TRP A 43 2.66 -17.37 1.74
C TRP A 43 3.69 -17.47 2.87
N PRO A 44 3.35 -17.03 4.10
CA PRO A 44 4.21 -17.28 5.25
C PRO A 44 4.37 -18.78 5.49
N ASN A 45 5.52 -19.18 6.04
CA ASN A 45 5.75 -20.55 6.44
C ASN A 45 4.72 -20.96 7.52
N PRO A 46 4.03 -22.11 7.41
CA PRO A 46 3.03 -22.54 8.39
C PRO A 46 3.53 -22.59 9.84
N SER A 47 4.82 -22.90 10.05
CA SER A 47 5.43 -22.93 11.39
C SER A 47 5.55 -21.55 12.06
N LEU A 48 5.46 -20.47 11.27
CA LEU A 48 5.48 -19.09 11.77
C LEU A 48 4.07 -18.55 12.08
N LEU A 49 3.02 -19.34 11.82
CA LEU A 49 1.64 -18.89 12.05
C LEU A 49 1.33 -18.86 13.56
N PRO A 50 0.88 -17.71 14.11
CA PRO A 50 0.75 -17.50 15.55
C PRO A 50 -0.59 -18.01 16.10
N ALA A 51 -0.95 -19.27 15.81
CA ALA A 51 -2.26 -19.83 16.17
C ALA A 51 -2.53 -19.79 17.69
N ASP A 52 -1.53 -20.10 18.52
CA ASP A 52 -1.67 -20.07 19.97
C ASP A 52 -1.84 -18.64 20.53
N LEU A 53 -1.10 -17.66 19.98
CA LEU A 53 -1.24 -16.25 20.36
C LEU A 53 -2.62 -15.70 19.98
N ILE A 54 -3.14 -16.06 18.80
CA ILE A 54 -4.49 -15.68 18.37
C ILE A 54 -5.53 -16.29 19.31
N ARG A 55 -5.38 -17.58 19.68
CA ARG A 55 -6.29 -18.25 20.61
C ARG A 55 -6.28 -17.57 21.98
N GLU A 56 -5.12 -17.25 22.51
CA GLU A 56 -4.98 -16.54 23.80
C GLU A 56 -5.62 -15.15 23.75
N ALA A 57 -5.33 -14.36 22.71
CA ALA A 57 -5.92 -13.03 22.53
C ALA A 57 -7.44 -13.08 22.42
N ALA A 58 -7.99 -14.05 21.67
CA ALA A 58 -9.42 -14.26 21.54
C ALA A 58 -10.05 -14.63 22.89
N ASN A 59 -9.46 -15.57 23.63
CA ASN A 59 -9.95 -15.95 24.96
C ASN A 59 -9.95 -14.76 25.91
N LYS A 60 -8.88 -13.95 25.92
CA LYS A 60 -8.79 -12.75 26.75
C LYS A 60 -9.87 -11.73 26.39
N ALA A 61 -10.03 -11.42 25.10
CA ALA A 61 -11.01 -10.43 24.63
C ALA A 61 -12.47 -10.88 24.86
N LEU A 62 -12.76 -12.17 24.73
CA LEU A 62 -14.11 -12.72 24.88
C LEU A 62 -14.49 -13.02 26.33
N SER A 63 -13.51 -13.19 27.23
CA SER A 63 -13.77 -13.40 28.67
C SER A 63 -14.03 -12.09 29.42
N ASP A 64 -13.58 -10.96 28.88
CA ASP A 64 -13.92 -9.63 29.40
C ASP A 64 -15.22 -9.13 28.75
N THR A 65 -16.32 -9.11 29.51
CA THR A 65 -17.65 -8.72 29.01
C THR A 65 -17.66 -7.30 28.40
N THR A 66 -16.81 -6.39 28.88
CA THR A 66 -16.76 -5.01 28.37
C THR A 66 -16.18 -4.97 26.95
N ILE A 67 -15.11 -5.72 26.71
CA ILE A 67 -14.46 -5.87 25.40
C ILE A 67 -15.36 -6.69 24.47
N ALA A 68 -15.86 -7.83 24.95
CA ALA A 68 -16.70 -8.73 24.18
C ALA A 68 -17.98 -8.04 23.69
N THR A 69 -18.67 -7.30 24.58
CA THR A 69 -19.91 -6.61 24.22
C THR A 69 -19.65 -5.51 23.18
N ALA A 70 -18.61 -4.68 23.37
CA ALA A 70 -18.27 -3.66 22.39
C ALA A 70 -17.83 -4.25 21.04
N GLY A 71 -17.10 -5.36 21.05
CA GLY A 71 -16.59 -6.03 19.84
C GLY A 71 -17.65 -6.82 19.06
N LEU A 72 -18.75 -7.23 19.69
CA LEU A 72 -19.84 -7.99 19.07
C LEU A 72 -21.01 -7.13 18.56
N LEU A 73 -21.03 -5.83 18.91
CA LEU A 73 -22.02 -4.88 18.43
C LEU A 73 -21.51 -4.10 17.21
N TYR A 74 -22.42 -3.35 16.57
CA TYR A 74 -22.01 -2.38 15.55
C TYR A 74 -21.06 -1.35 16.16
N GLY A 75 -19.89 -1.19 15.54
CA GLY A 75 -18.87 -0.25 15.95
C GLY A 75 -18.83 1.02 15.09
N PRO A 76 -17.95 1.97 15.43
CA PRO A 76 -17.68 3.15 14.63
C PRO A 76 -17.12 2.81 13.24
N ASP A 77 -17.43 3.62 12.24
CA ASP A 77 -16.98 3.41 10.85
C ASP A 77 -15.44 3.27 10.68
N PRO A 78 -14.59 4.06 11.38
CA PRO A 78 -13.14 3.87 11.31
C PRO A 78 -12.66 2.56 11.95
N GLY A 79 -13.52 1.88 12.70
CA GLY A 79 -13.19 0.68 13.48
C GLY A 79 -13.03 0.96 14.98
N TYR A 80 -12.99 -0.14 15.74
CA TYR A 80 -12.88 -0.13 17.21
C TYR A 80 -11.69 0.72 17.68
N GLU A 81 -11.97 1.75 18.47
CA GLU A 81 -10.99 2.79 18.82
C GLU A 81 -9.76 2.25 19.57
N PRO A 82 -9.89 1.40 20.61
CA PRO A 82 -8.72 0.82 21.27
C PRO A 82 -7.81 0.02 20.33
N CYS A 83 -8.37 -0.61 19.28
CA CYS A 83 -7.57 -1.28 18.25
C CYS A 83 -6.78 -0.26 17.41
N ARG A 84 -7.41 0.85 17.01
CA ARG A 84 -6.74 1.94 16.28
C ARG A 84 -5.64 2.59 17.12
N GLU A 85 -5.85 2.79 18.42
CA GLU A 85 -4.83 3.34 19.33
C GLU A 85 -3.63 2.40 19.49
N ALA A 86 -3.87 1.09 19.61
CA ALA A 86 -2.81 0.09 19.67
C ALA A 86 -1.98 0.06 18.38
N ILE A 87 -2.64 0.11 17.22
CA ILE A 87 -1.96 0.20 15.91
C ILE A 87 -1.19 1.52 15.81
N ALA A 88 -1.79 2.65 16.20
CA ALA A 88 -1.14 3.96 16.16
C ALA A 88 0.14 4.00 17.01
N THR A 89 0.11 3.40 18.21
CA THR A 89 1.27 3.28 19.09
C THR A 89 2.35 2.43 18.43
N TRP A 90 1.98 1.24 17.93
CA TRP A 90 2.91 0.34 17.24
C TRP A 90 3.57 0.98 16.01
N LEU A 91 2.79 1.68 15.17
CA LEU A 91 3.32 2.42 14.02
C LEU A 91 4.22 3.58 14.45
N THR A 92 3.86 4.29 15.51
CA THR A 92 4.67 5.38 16.07
C THR A 92 6.02 4.86 16.52
N ASP A 93 6.05 3.74 17.26
CA ASP A 93 7.27 3.16 17.79
C ASP A 93 8.18 2.64 16.67
N PHE A 94 7.59 2.04 15.62
CA PHE A 94 8.36 1.46 14.52
C PHE A 94 8.87 2.51 13.51
N TYR A 95 8.05 3.48 13.12
CA TYR A 95 8.41 4.45 12.06
C TYR A 95 9.09 5.73 12.56
N ARG A 96 9.16 5.96 13.88
CA ARG A 96 9.92 7.10 14.40
C ARG A 96 11.42 6.86 14.31
N SER A 97 12.07 7.63 13.44
CA SER A 97 13.54 7.72 13.33
C SER A 97 14.10 9.10 13.70
N ALA A 98 13.25 10.08 14.05
CA ALA A 98 13.66 11.42 14.45
C ALA A 98 12.95 11.88 15.73
N ASP A 99 13.69 12.54 16.63
CA ASP A 99 13.25 12.99 17.96
C ASP A 99 12.05 13.96 17.94
N ASN A 100 11.65 14.48 16.78
CA ASN A 100 10.62 15.52 16.63
C ASN A 100 9.42 15.17 15.73
N ALA A 101 9.32 13.94 15.20
CA ALA A 101 8.17 13.57 14.38
C ALA A 101 6.91 13.38 15.25
N ALA A 102 5.79 13.99 14.85
CA ALA A 102 4.51 13.81 15.54
C ALA A 102 4.09 12.33 15.54
N PRO A 103 3.50 11.83 16.64
CA PRO A 103 3.08 10.43 16.71
C PRO A 103 1.94 10.16 15.71
N VAL A 104 1.84 8.91 15.26
CA VAL A 104 0.63 8.44 14.59
C VAL A 104 -0.49 8.42 15.63
N THR A 105 -1.66 8.93 15.25
CA THR A 105 -2.85 8.99 16.11
C THR A 105 -3.95 8.09 15.56
N ALA A 106 -4.87 7.64 16.41
CA ALA A 106 -6.00 6.81 15.99
C ALA A 106 -6.91 7.50 14.95
N SER A 107 -6.98 8.84 14.93
CA SER A 107 -7.72 9.60 13.92
C SER A 107 -7.13 9.45 12.51
N ARG A 108 -5.82 9.18 12.39
CA ARG A 108 -5.14 8.93 11.12
C ARG A 108 -5.30 7.49 10.64
N LEU A 109 -6.10 6.66 11.31
CA LEU A 109 -6.25 5.25 11.00
C LEU A 109 -7.72 4.89 10.78
N CYS A 110 -7.95 4.03 9.79
CA CYS A 110 -9.21 3.33 9.60
C CYS A 110 -8.94 1.85 9.35
N ILE A 111 -9.67 0.97 10.04
CA ILE A 111 -9.56 -0.49 9.95
C ILE A 111 -10.24 -0.98 8.67
N THR A 112 -9.62 -1.95 8.01
CA THR A 112 -10.06 -2.47 6.71
C THR A 112 -9.96 -3.99 6.66
N GLY A 113 -10.58 -4.61 5.66
CA GLY A 113 -10.50 -6.05 5.38
C GLY A 113 -9.19 -6.51 4.73
N GLY A 114 -8.07 -5.87 5.11
CA GLY A 114 -6.76 -6.06 4.50
C GLY A 114 -6.51 -5.18 3.27
N ALA A 115 -5.26 -5.21 2.79
CA ALA A 115 -4.76 -4.29 1.76
C ALA A 115 -5.59 -4.30 0.46
N SER A 116 -6.05 -5.48 0.00
CA SER A 116 -6.84 -5.59 -1.23
C SER A 116 -8.25 -4.99 -1.11
N GLN A 117 -8.93 -5.22 0.02
CA GLN A 117 -10.26 -4.61 0.22
C GLN A 117 -10.10 -3.09 0.34
N ASN A 118 -9.07 -2.64 1.07
CA ASN A 118 -8.78 -1.23 1.23
C ASN A 118 -8.49 -0.53 -0.11
N LEU A 119 -7.70 -1.15 -0.99
CA LEU A 119 -7.46 -0.62 -2.34
C LEU A 119 -8.77 -0.35 -3.10
N GLY A 120 -9.71 -1.31 -3.05
CA GLY A 120 -11.04 -1.14 -3.64
C GLY A 120 -11.83 0.00 -2.97
N SER A 121 -11.83 0.07 -1.64
CA SER A 121 -12.49 1.15 -0.89
C SER A 121 -11.93 2.53 -1.21
N MET A 122 -10.59 2.67 -1.30
CA MET A 122 -9.95 3.92 -1.65
C MET A 122 -10.32 4.36 -3.07
N LEU A 123 -10.35 3.46 -4.05
CA LEU A 123 -10.82 3.79 -5.40
C LEU A 123 -12.30 4.20 -5.39
N ALA A 124 -13.14 3.49 -4.63
CA ALA A 124 -14.56 3.81 -4.53
C ALA A 124 -14.82 5.20 -3.92
N VAL A 125 -13.93 5.72 -3.08
CA VAL A 125 -14.08 7.04 -2.44
C VAL A 125 -13.37 8.13 -3.23
N TYR A 126 -12.11 7.91 -3.61
CA TYR A 126 -11.17 8.94 -4.07
C TYR A 126 -10.96 8.99 -5.58
N SER A 127 -11.63 8.12 -6.32
CA SER A 127 -11.52 8.10 -7.78
C SER A 127 -12.89 8.06 -8.44
N ASP A 128 -12.98 8.66 -9.61
CA ASP A 128 -14.18 8.67 -10.43
C ASP A 128 -13.78 8.37 -11.89
N PRO A 129 -14.26 7.28 -12.51
CA PRO A 129 -13.88 6.91 -13.87
C PRO A 129 -14.19 7.96 -14.94
N SER A 130 -15.03 8.96 -14.68
CA SER A 130 -15.26 10.09 -15.61
C SER A 130 -14.28 11.25 -15.44
N TYR A 131 -13.67 11.38 -14.25
CA TYR A 131 -12.82 12.52 -13.85
C TYR A 131 -11.35 12.11 -13.64
N THR A 132 -11.12 11.04 -12.88
CA THR A 132 -9.80 10.45 -12.69
C THR A 132 -9.27 9.93 -14.03
N ARG A 133 -8.13 10.49 -14.44
CA ARG A 133 -7.58 10.38 -15.78
C ARG A 133 -6.85 9.06 -15.98
N ASN A 134 -5.93 8.73 -15.09
CA ASN A 134 -5.14 7.50 -15.15
C ASN A 134 -4.85 6.89 -13.78
N ILE A 135 -4.66 5.57 -13.78
CA ILE A 135 -4.05 4.80 -12.69
C ILE A 135 -2.61 4.49 -13.12
N TRP A 136 -1.65 5.01 -12.39
CA TRP A 136 -0.23 4.82 -12.59
C TRP A 136 0.26 3.65 -11.75
N ILE A 137 0.96 2.71 -12.35
CA ILE A 137 1.36 1.47 -11.69
C ILE A 137 2.83 1.22 -11.96
N VAL A 138 3.62 0.96 -10.93
CA VAL A 138 5.00 0.51 -11.09
C VAL A 138 5.08 -0.77 -11.95
N ALA A 139 6.13 -0.94 -12.75
CA ALA A 139 6.33 -2.10 -13.60
C ALA A 139 7.72 -2.70 -13.35
N PRO A 140 7.80 -3.96 -12.87
CA PRO A 140 6.71 -4.89 -12.58
C PRO A 140 5.91 -4.54 -11.30
N ALA A 141 4.68 -5.04 -11.16
CA ALA A 141 3.80 -4.79 -10.00
C ALA A 141 3.07 -6.05 -9.50
N TYR A 142 2.50 -5.92 -8.30
CA TYR A 142 1.65 -6.93 -7.68
C TYR A 142 0.36 -7.19 -8.49
N MET A 143 0.34 -8.33 -9.17
CA MET A 143 -0.66 -8.67 -10.18
C MET A 143 -2.12 -8.69 -9.71
N LEU A 144 -2.38 -8.95 -8.41
CA LEU A 144 -3.75 -9.02 -7.89
C LEU A 144 -4.42 -7.64 -7.78
N ALA A 145 -3.66 -6.54 -7.86
CA ALA A 145 -4.21 -5.18 -7.89
C ALA A 145 -4.93 -4.85 -9.21
N PHE A 146 -4.52 -5.47 -10.34
CA PHE A 146 -5.05 -5.12 -11.66
C PHE A 146 -6.56 -5.33 -11.78
N ARG A 147 -7.07 -6.45 -11.27
CA ARG A 147 -8.51 -6.74 -11.31
C ARG A 147 -9.31 -5.70 -10.51
N ILE A 148 -8.76 -5.21 -9.41
CA ILE A 148 -9.40 -4.19 -8.57
C ILE A 148 -9.51 -2.86 -9.34
N PHE A 149 -8.47 -2.48 -10.10
CA PHE A 149 -8.53 -1.29 -10.98
C PHE A 149 -9.52 -1.47 -12.13
N GLU A 150 -9.58 -2.65 -12.75
CA GLU A 150 -10.55 -2.97 -13.80
C GLU A 150 -11.98 -2.87 -13.30
N ASP A 151 -12.29 -3.51 -12.16
CA ASP A 151 -13.62 -3.50 -11.55
C ASP A 151 -14.03 -2.08 -11.09
N ALA A 152 -13.06 -1.23 -10.75
CA ALA A 152 -13.27 0.19 -10.46
C ALA A 152 -13.46 1.06 -11.72
N GLY A 153 -13.42 0.49 -12.93
CA GLY A 153 -13.66 1.20 -14.20
C GLY A 153 -12.42 1.76 -14.88
N PHE A 154 -11.22 1.32 -14.48
CA PHE A 154 -9.95 1.86 -15.00
C PHE A 154 -9.21 0.93 -15.98
N GLY A 155 -9.87 -0.09 -16.53
CA GLY A 155 -9.29 -1.06 -17.48
C GLY A 155 -8.42 -0.42 -18.58
N GLU A 156 -8.93 0.61 -19.25
CA GLU A 156 -8.23 1.31 -20.34
C GLU A 156 -7.36 2.49 -19.88
N LYS A 157 -7.40 2.79 -18.58
CA LYS A 157 -6.77 3.96 -17.95
C LYS A 157 -5.53 3.62 -17.14
N MET A 158 -5.16 2.35 -17.02
CA MET A 158 -3.91 1.93 -16.38
C MET A 158 -2.68 2.27 -17.25
N LYS A 159 -1.62 2.79 -16.60
CA LYS A 159 -0.34 3.17 -17.23
C LYS A 159 0.81 2.63 -16.38
N GLY A 160 1.70 1.86 -17.02
CA GLY A 160 2.91 1.34 -16.38
C GLY A 160 4.02 2.38 -16.29
N ILE A 161 4.74 2.39 -15.17
CA ILE A 161 5.93 3.22 -14.94
C ILE A 161 7.10 2.29 -14.60
N PRO A 162 8.20 2.31 -15.37
CA PRO A 162 9.38 1.54 -15.04
C PRO A 162 9.97 1.92 -13.68
N GLU A 163 10.69 1.01 -13.05
CA GLU A 163 11.52 1.30 -11.87
C GLU A 163 12.95 0.82 -12.06
N ASP A 164 13.88 1.57 -11.48
CA ASP A 164 15.29 1.25 -11.32
C ASP A 164 15.63 1.02 -9.85
N ASP A 165 16.91 0.85 -9.54
CA ASP A 165 17.38 0.54 -8.19
C ASP A 165 17.14 1.66 -7.16
N LYS A 166 16.74 2.86 -7.61
CA LYS A 166 16.36 3.98 -6.74
C LYS A 166 14.85 4.06 -6.55
N GLY A 167 14.05 3.37 -7.36
CA GLY A 167 12.58 3.36 -7.33
C GLY A 167 11.96 3.67 -8.69
N ILE A 168 10.73 4.19 -8.70
CA ILE A 168 10.03 4.52 -9.95
C ILE A 168 10.78 5.58 -10.77
N ASP A 169 10.73 5.47 -12.09
CA ASP A 169 11.26 6.48 -13.00
C ASP A 169 10.38 7.73 -12.95
N LEU A 170 10.80 8.70 -12.14
CA LEU A 170 10.09 9.97 -11.92
C LEU A 170 10.01 10.82 -13.19
N ALA A 171 11.01 10.74 -14.07
CA ALA A 171 11.00 11.47 -15.33
C ALA A 171 9.97 10.88 -16.30
N ALA A 172 9.85 9.55 -16.36
CA ALA A 172 8.80 8.88 -17.11
C ALA A 172 7.40 9.17 -16.54
N LEU A 173 7.24 9.15 -15.21
CA LEU A 173 6.00 9.53 -14.54
C LEU A 173 5.58 10.95 -14.93
N ARG A 174 6.48 11.94 -14.79
CA ARG A 174 6.20 13.34 -15.11
C ARG A 174 5.76 13.53 -16.56
N ARG A 175 6.51 12.98 -17.53
CA ARG A 175 6.12 13.01 -18.96
C ARG A 175 4.75 12.36 -19.19
N GLY A 176 4.45 11.27 -18.48
CA GLY A 176 3.16 10.59 -18.55
C GLY A 176 2.01 11.46 -18.03
N LEU A 177 2.19 12.08 -16.86
CA LEU A 177 1.21 12.98 -16.24
C LEU A 177 0.93 14.18 -17.15
N GLU A 178 1.97 14.87 -17.64
CA GLU A 178 1.84 16.02 -18.56
C GLU A 178 1.03 15.66 -19.80
N LYS A 179 1.33 14.52 -20.42
CA LYS A 179 0.59 14.02 -21.57
C LYS A 179 -0.87 13.73 -21.22
N SER A 180 -1.13 13.13 -20.06
CA SER A 180 -2.50 12.85 -19.61
C SER A 180 -3.31 14.13 -19.36
N GLU A 181 -2.70 15.15 -18.76
CA GLU A 181 -3.30 16.48 -18.58
C GLU A 181 -3.64 17.14 -19.91
N GLU A 182 -2.72 17.08 -20.88
CA GLU A 182 -2.93 17.63 -22.21
C GLU A 182 -4.07 16.92 -22.94
N GLU A 183 -4.09 15.58 -22.91
CA GLU A 183 -5.16 14.79 -23.51
C GLU A 183 -6.53 15.08 -22.90
N ALA A 184 -6.61 15.23 -21.57
CA ALA A 184 -7.84 15.57 -20.87
C ALA A 184 -8.38 16.95 -21.30
N ARG A 185 -7.50 17.95 -21.42
CA ARG A 185 -7.86 19.29 -21.92
C ARG A 185 -8.37 19.24 -23.36
N ARG A 186 -7.70 18.49 -24.25
CA ARG A 186 -8.10 18.36 -25.66
C ARG A 186 -9.46 17.66 -25.84
N ARG A 187 -9.73 16.61 -25.06
CA ARG A 187 -10.98 15.85 -25.13
C ARG A 187 -12.17 16.57 -24.47
N LYS A 188 -11.96 17.74 -23.86
CA LYS A 188 -12.95 18.39 -22.97
C LYS A 188 -13.49 17.39 -21.93
N GLY A 189 -12.57 16.68 -21.28
CA GLY A 189 -12.92 15.72 -20.23
C GLY A 189 -13.70 16.37 -19.09
N SER A 190 -14.27 15.55 -18.20
CA SER A 190 -14.98 16.11 -17.06
C SER A 190 -14.01 16.89 -16.16
N GLU A 191 -14.32 18.15 -15.89
CA GLU A 191 -13.57 19.01 -14.96
C GLU A 191 -14.00 18.81 -13.50
N ARG A 192 -14.98 17.92 -13.26
CA ARG A 192 -15.45 17.54 -11.94
C ARG A 192 -15.88 16.07 -11.89
N PRO A 193 -15.91 15.44 -10.70
CA PRO A 193 -16.51 14.11 -10.54
C PRO A 193 -17.98 14.08 -11.00
N VAL A 194 -18.39 12.98 -11.64
CA VAL A 194 -19.77 12.80 -12.17
C VAL A 194 -20.56 11.81 -11.33
N TYR A 195 -19.90 10.77 -10.83
CA TYR A 195 -20.52 9.69 -10.07
C TYR A 195 -20.40 9.87 -8.55
N LYS A 196 -19.72 10.91 -8.09
CA LYS A 196 -19.58 11.19 -6.65
C LYS A 196 -20.58 12.24 -6.19
N PRO A 197 -21.33 11.98 -5.12
CA PRO A 197 -22.19 12.99 -4.53
C PRO A 197 -21.35 14.10 -3.90
N GLU A 198 -21.89 15.32 -3.86
CA GLU A 198 -21.28 16.40 -3.08
C GLU A 198 -21.35 16.06 -1.59
N ARG A 199 -20.21 16.16 -0.90
CA ARG A 199 -20.10 15.93 0.55
C ARG A 199 -19.18 16.99 1.15
N LYS A 200 -19.43 17.35 2.42
CA LYS A 200 -18.59 18.31 3.17
C LYS A 200 -17.12 17.89 3.25
N ARG A 201 -16.87 16.57 3.32
CA ARG A 201 -15.54 15.96 3.43
C ARG A 201 -15.37 14.93 2.33
N ALA A 202 -15.19 15.39 1.10
CA ALA A 202 -14.87 14.55 -0.06
C ALA A 202 -13.72 15.14 -0.86
N LYS A 203 -12.97 14.25 -1.49
CA LYS A 203 -11.96 14.55 -2.49
C LYS A 203 -11.98 13.45 -3.54
N VAL A 204 -11.77 13.83 -4.79
CA VAL A 204 -11.51 12.89 -5.89
C VAL A 204 -10.28 13.38 -6.60
N TYR A 205 -9.30 12.51 -6.79
CA TYR A 205 -8.02 12.88 -7.38
C TYR A 205 -8.06 12.73 -8.90
N LYS A 206 -7.34 13.63 -9.58
CA LYS A 206 -7.12 13.56 -11.04
C LYS A 206 -6.35 12.31 -11.45
N HIS A 207 -5.42 11.86 -10.61
CA HIS A 207 -4.64 10.64 -10.84
C HIS A 207 -4.54 9.80 -9.58
N VAL A 208 -4.29 8.51 -9.76
CA VAL A 208 -3.92 7.60 -8.68
C VAL A 208 -2.63 6.90 -9.08
N LEU A 209 -1.71 6.72 -8.14
CA LEU A 209 -0.52 5.92 -8.32
C LEU A 209 -0.48 4.81 -7.28
N TYR A 210 -0.28 3.58 -7.72
CA TYR A 210 -0.11 2.41 -6.85
C TYR A 210 1.33 1.91 -6.90
N CYS A 211 1.94 1.75 -5.73
CA CYS A 211 3.30 1.25 -5.60
C CYS A 211 3.52 0.52 -4.27
N VAL A 212 4.63 -0.22 -4.20
CA VAL A 212 5.13 -0.87 -3.00
C VAL A 212 6.51 -0.24 -2.73
N PRO A 213 6.61 0.80 -1.87
CA PRO A 213 7.85 1.59 -1.77
C PRO A 213 9.04 0.81 -1.19
N THR A 214 8.78 -0.19 -0.36
CA THR A 214 9.81 -0.98 0.33
C THR A 214 9.64 -2.45 -0.03
N PHE A 215 10.73 -3.11 -0.46
CA PHE A 215 10.73 -4.53 -0.84
C PHE A 215 9.63 -4.88 -1.86
N SER A 216 9.60 -4.12 -2.95
CA SER A 216 8.54 -4.14 -3.96
C SER A 216 8.24 -5.55 -4.46
N ASN A 217 6.96 -5.89 -4.61
CA ASN A 217 6.55 -7.16 -5.20
C ASN A 217 6.28 -6.95 -6.71
N PRO A 218 7.04 -7.59 -7.63
CA PRO A 218 7.99 -8.69 -7.41
C PRO A 218 9.48 -8.32 -7.39
N SER A 219 9.85 -7.06 -7.66
CA SER A 219 11.24 -6.69 -7.97
C SER A 219 12.19 -6.70 -6.78
N SER A 220 11.65 -6.78 -5.57
CA SER A 220 12.34 -6.66 -4.27
C SER A 220 13.04 -5.32 -4.04
N ARG A 221 12.80 -4.31 -4.90
CA ARG A 221 13.45 -3.01 -4.80
C ARG A 221 12.88 -2.15 -3.69
N THR A 222 13.70 -1.25 -3.17
CA THR A 222 13.31 -0.26 -2.16
C THR A 222 13.58 1.14 -2.71
N MET A 223 12.51 1.95 -2.77
CA MET A 223 12.58 3.33 -3.22
C MET A 223 13.39 4.18 -2.24
N SER A 224 14.39 4.90 -2.76
CA SER A 224 15.26 5.78 -2.00
C SER A 224 14.49 6.96 -1.38
N LEU A 225 15.00 7.51 -0.27
CA LEU A 225 14.41 8.68 0.39
C LEU A 225 14.25 9.86 -0.57
N GLN A 226 15.26 10.13 -1.40
CA GLN A 226 15.22 11.21 -2.40
C GLN A 226 14.07 11.02 -3.39
N HIS A 227 13.88 9.80 -3.92
CA HIS A 227 12.76 9.51 -4.82
C HIS A 227 11.41 9.58 -4.12
N ARG A 228 11.30 9.12 -2.86
CA ARG A 228 10.05 9.24 -2.08
C ARG A 228 9.65 10.71 -1.90
N THR A 229 10.59 11.57 -1.54
CA THR A 229 10.37 13.01 -1.40
C THR A 229 9.95 13.66 -2.71
N GLU A 230 10.64 13.36 -3.80
CA GLU A 230 10.30 13.95 -5.11
C GLU A 230 8.96 13.42 -5.65
N LEU A 231 8.64 12.15 -5.39
CA LEU A 231 7.34 11.58 -5.74
C LEU A 231 6.19 12.29 -5.03
N VAL A 232 6.33 12.61 -3.74
CA VAL A 232 5.33 13.40 -3.00
C VAL A 232 5.15 14.79 -3.62
N ARG A 233 6.23 15.45 -4.04
CA ARG A 233 6.13 16.75 -4.75
C ARG A 233 5.38 16.64 -6.07
N ILE A 234 5.73 15.64 -6.90
CA ILE A 234 5.01 15.35 -8.15
C ILE A 234 3.52 15.08 -7.85
N ALA A 235 3.23 14.33 -6.79
CA ALA A 235 1.84 14.02 -6.43
C ALA A 235 1.02 15.26 -6.09
N ARG A 236 1.61 16.22 -5.37
CA ARG A 236 0.98 17.51 -5.07
C ARG A 236 0.78 18.34 -6.35
N GLU A 237 1.78 18.39 -7.21
CA GLU A 237 1.77 19.19 -8.45
C GLU A 237 0.66 18.75 -9.43
N TYR A 238 0.45 17.44 -9.59
CA TYR A 238 -0.50 16.89 -10.56
C TYR A 238 -1.80 16.35 -9.94
N ASP A 239 -2.04 16.57 -8.64
CA ASP A 239 -3.19 16.02 -7.91
C ASP A 239 -3.29 14.48 -8.04
N VAL A 240 -2.22 13.81 -7.63
CA VAL A 240 -2.11 12.34 -7.60
C VAL A 240 -2.35 11.85 -6.18
N LEU A 241 -3.18 10.81 -6.01
CA LEU A 241 -3.22 9.99 -4.80
C LEU A 241 -2.17 8.87 -4.89
N LEU A 242 -1.17 8.91 -4.03
CA LEU A 242 -0.21 7.83 -3.84
C LEU A 242 -0.79 6.79 -2.87
N ILE A 243 -1.10 5.61 -3.38
CA ILE A 243 -1.48 4.45 -2.59
C ILE A 243 -0.23 3.58 -2.44
N ALA A 244 0.35 3.59 -1.24
CA ALA A 244 1.57 2.85 -0.90
C ALA A 244 1.22 1.56 -0.15
N ASP A 245 1.53 0.40 -0.73
CA ASP A 245 1.44 -0.88 -0.02
C ASP A 245 2.65 -1.07 0.90
N ASP A 246 2.56 -0.55 2.13
CA ASP A 246 3.60 -0.65 3.17
C ASP A 246 3.45 -1.95 3.98
N VAL A 247 3.35 -3.09 3.27
CA VAL A 247 3.05 -4.41 3.87
C VAL A 247 4.30 -5.24 4.22
N TYR A 248 5.49 -4.80 3.80
CA TYR A 248 6.75 -5.54 3.97
C TYR A 248 7.76 -4.84 4.89
N ASP A 249 7.52 -3.60 5.32
CA ASP A 249 8.49 -2.80 6.10
C ASP A 249 8.93 -3.51 7.39
N PHE A 250 8.01 -4.23 8.06
CA PHE A 250 8.29 -5.02 9.27
C PHE A 250 9.11 -6.30 9.01
N LEU A 251 9.35 -6.64 7.75
CA LEU A 251 10.10 -7.82 7.31
C LEU A 251 11.45 -7.38 6.71
N GLN A 252 12.19 -6.59 7.48
CA GLN A 252 13.50 -6.08 7.09
C GLN A 252 14.62 -6.85 7.79
N TRP A 253 15.67 -7.15 7.03
CA TRP A 253 16.89 -7.80 7.53
C TRP A 253 18.10 -6.97 7.09
N PRO A 254 18.91 -6.43 8.02
CA PRO A 254 20.12 -5.71 7.66
C PRO A 254 21.12 -6.63 6.95
N ALA A 255 21.64 -6.19 5.81
CA ALA A 255 22.62 -6.96 5.03
C ALA A 255 24.01 -7.03 5.70
N ASP A 256 24.39 -5.97 6.41
CA ASP A 256 25.73 -5.78 6.99
C ASP A 256 25.73 -5.83 8.53
N ALA A 257 24.77 -6.51 9.16
CA ALA A 257 24.76 -6.62 10.63
C ALA A 257 25.98 -7.44 11.10
N SER A 258 27.01 -6.74 11.59
CA SER A 258 28.00 -7.32 12.47
C SER A 258 27.28 -7.92 13.69
N ALA A 259 27.79 -9.05 14.18
CA ALA A 259 27.15 -9.93 15.15
C ALA A 259 26.98 -9.34 16.57
N ASP A 260 27.17 -8.04 16.74
CA ASP A 260 27.19 -7.28 17.97
C ASP A 260 25.90 -6.46 18.15
N GLY A 261 24.79 -7.15 18.45
CA GLY A 261 23.55 -6.53 18.98
C GLY A 261 22.78 -5.59 18.03
N SER A 262 23.29 -5.30 16.84
CA SER A 262 22.70 -4.37 15.86
C SER A 262 21.46 -4.91 15.14
N PHE A 263 21.30 -6.24 15.09
CA PHE A 263 20.24 -6.90 14.32
C PHE A 263 18.84 -6.67 14.93
N ASP A 264 18.70 -6.86 16.24
CA ASP A 264 17.42 -6.64 16.94
C ASP A 264 17.02 -5.16 16.92
N ALA A 265 17.98 -4.25 17.02
CA ALA A 265 17.72 -2.82 16.90
C ALA A 265 17.27 -2.46 15.48
N ALA A 266 17.94 -2.99 14.45
CA ALA A 266 17.58 -2.79 13.05
C ALA A 266 16.21 -3.37 12.68
N MET A 267 15.71 -4.38 13.38
CA MET A 267 14.35 -4.91 13.17
C MET A 267 13.26 -4.11 13.91
N ARG A 268 13.62 -3.23 14.85
CA ARG A 268 12.65 -2.47 15.67
C ARG A 268 12.28 -1.11 15.07
N THR A 269 13.09 -0.59 14.16
CA THR A 269 12.88 0.75 13.56
C THR A 269 12.93 0.67 12.05
N ALA A 270 11.96 1.30 11.38
CA ALA A 270 11.87 1.29 9.92
C ALA A 270 13.16 1.82 9.26
N TYR A 271 13.61 1.13 8.20
CA TYR A 271 14.80 1.52 7.45
C TYR A 271 14.67 2.89 6.77
N LEU A 272 13.47 3.24 6.28
CA LEU A 272 13.16 4.52 5.65
C LEU A 272 11.75 4.99 6.04
N PRO A 273 11.49 6.31 6.07
CA PRO A 273 10.14 6.83 6.26
C PRO A 273 9.24 6.47 5.08
N ARG A 274 7.93 6.30 5.34
CA ARG A 274 6.93 6.00 4.32
C ARG A 274 6.54 7.24 3.53
N LEU A 275 5.86 7.04 2.40
CA LEU A 275 5.32 8.14 1.61
C LEU A 275 4.30 8.99 2.40
N VAL A 276 3.48 8.35 3.25
CA VAL A 276 2.52 9.06 4.12
C VAL A 276 3.20 9.90 5.20
N ASP A 277 4.37 9.47 5.70
CA ASP A 277 5.16 10.22 6.67
C ASP A 277 5.79 11.44 5.99
N ILE A 278 6.37 11.24 4.81
CA ILE A 278 6.97 12.32 4.01
C ILE A 278 5.90 13.34 3.59
N ASP A 279 4.74 12.91 3.12
CA ASP A 279 3.66 13.82 2.75
C ASP A 279 3.08 14.59 3.95
N ARG A 280 3.16 14.03 5.15
CA ARG A 280 2.80 14.75 6.38
C ARG A 280 3.85 15.81 6.74
N ASP A 281 5.12 15.46 6.68
CA ASP A 281 6.18 16.27 7.29
C ASP A 281 6.78 17.29 6.31
N LEU A 282 6.70 17.02 5.00
CA LEU A 282 7.27 17.90 3.97
C LEU A 282 6.47 19.19 3.82
N GLU A 283 7.12 20.33 4.08
CA GLU A 283 6.65 21.68 3.73
C GLU A 283 5.26 22.01 4.32
N GLY A 284 5.02 21.59 5.57
CA GLY A 284 3.72 21.81 6.26
C GLY A 284 2.63 20.80 5.89
N GLY A 285 2.95 19.81 5.06
CA GLY A 285 2.10 18.67 4.80
C GLY A 285 0.74 19.01 4.21
N ALA A 286 -0.32 18.50 4.83
CA ALA A 286 -1.69 18.77 4.45
C ALA A 286 -2.26 20.08 5.04
N ASP A 287 -1.49 20.79 5.86
CA ASP A 287 -1.87 22.06 6.51
C ASP A 287 -1.18 23.28 5.87
N ARG A 288 -0.41 23.07 4.79
CA ARG A 288 0.20 24.15 3.99
C ARG A 288 -0.87 25.11 3.42
N PRO A 289 -0.53 26.37 3.11
CA PRO A 289 -1.51 27.40 2.75
C PRO A 289 -2.45 27.08 1.58
N ASP A 290 -2.02 26.23 0.64
CA ASP A 290 -2.74 25.83 -0.57
C ASP A 290 -3.31 24.40 -0.49
N ALA A 291 -3.17 23.70 0.64
CA ALA A 291 -3.69 22.35 0.80
C ALA A 291 -5.17 22.31 1.16
N ASP A 292 -5.81 21.21 0.78
CA ASP A 292 -7.20 20.90 1.09
C ASP A 292 -7.37 20.02 2.33
N GLY A 293 -6.29 19.75 3.08
CA GLY A 293 -6.28 18.89 4.28
C GLY A 293 -6.29 17.38 4.02
N PHE A 294 -6.43 16.91 2.78
CA PHE A 294 -6.46 15.46 2.50
C PHE A 294 -5.08 14.82 2.35
N GLY A 295 -4.07 15.61 2.01
CA GLY A 295 -2.77 15.09 1.58
C GLY A 295 -2.83 14.48 0.19
N ASN A 296 -1.76 13.78 -0.18
CA ASN A 296 -1.55 13.12 -1.45
C ASN A 296 -0.95 11.71 -1.30
N ALA A 297 -0.60 11.26 -0.08
CA ALA A 297 -0.13 9.90 0.17
C ALA A 297 -0.89 9.20 1.30
N CYS A 298 -1.15 7.91 1.12
CA CYS A 298 -1.66 7.02 2.16
C CYS A 298 -0.85 5.72 2.22
N ALA A 299 -0.76 5.15 3.43
CA ALA A 299 -0.23 3.81 3.63
C ALA A 299 -1.37 2.80 3.66
N ASN A 300 -1.23 1.73 2.87
CA ASN A 300 -2.14 0.61 2.79
C ASN A 300 -1.54 -0.59 3.54
N GLY A 301 -1.86 -0.69 4.83
CA GLY A 301 -1.32 -1.71 5.73
C GLY A 301 -2.15 -2.98 5.79
N SER A 302 -1.51 -4.10 6.16
CA SER A 302 -2.22 -5.36 6.39
C SER A 302 -1.48 -6.27 7.35
N PHE A 303 -2.24 -6.98 8.19
CA PHE A 303 -1.72 -8.08 9.02
C PHE A 303 -1.46 -9.37 8.24
N SER A 304 -1.73 -9.41 6.92
CA SER A 304 -1.60 -10.62 6.10
C SER A 304 -0.18 -11.20 6.08
N LYS A 305 0.84 -10.37 6.28
CA LYS A 305 2.26 -10.74 6.24
C LYS A 305 2.90 -10.89 7.62
N ILE A 306 2.19 -10.56 8.69
CA ILE A 306 2.72 -10.49 10.07
C ILE A 306 1.95 -11.42 11.00
N VAL A 307 0.62 -11.49 10.87
CA VAL A 307 -0.24 -12.40 11.65
C VAL A 307 -0.67 -13.58 10.78
N GLY A 308 -1.18 -13.30 9.58
CA GLY A 308 -1.57 -14.33 8.63
C GLY A 308 -2.67 -13.86 7.68
N PRO A 309 -2.69 -14.33 6.42
CA PRO A 309 -3.61 -13.82 5.40
C PRO A 309 -5.09 -14.15 5.69
N GLY A 310 -5.36 -15.19 6.49
CA GLY A 310 -6.70 -15.64 6.83
C GLY A 310 -7.46 -14.73 7.79
N VAL A 311 -6.79 -13.83 8.51
CA VAL A 311 -7.46 -12.93 9.46
C VAL A 311 -8.25 -11.82 8.76
N ARG A 312 -7.87 -11.49 7.52
CA ARG A 312 -8.56 -10.47 6.69
C ARG A 312 -8.68 -9.11 7.38
N VAL A 313 -7.64 -8.68 8.10
CA VAL A 313 -7.58 -7.36 8.75
C VAL A 313 -6.39 -6.56 8.23
N GLY A 314 -6.61 -5.26 8.06
CA GLY A 314 -5.60 -4.26 7.73
C GLY A 314 -6.04 -2.88 8.18
N TRP A 315 -5.34 -1.87 7.70
CA TRP A 315 -5.66 -0.48 7.98
C TRP A 315 -5.24 0.40 6.81
N VAL A 316 -5.84 1.59 6.74
CA VAL A 316 -5.31 2.71 5.98
C VAL A 316 -4.76 3.74 6.95
N GLU A 317 -3.60 4.31 6.63
CA GLU A 317 -3.10 5.51 7.28
C GLU A 317 -3.07 6.68 6.30
N GLY A 318 -3.53 7.86 6.74
CA GLY A 318 -3.48 9.09 5.98
C GLY A 318 -3.60 10.31 6.90
N THR A 319 -4.00 11.46 6.36
CA THR A 319 -4.48 12.56 7.21
C THR A 319 -5.77 12.15 7.90
N ASP A 320 -6.15 12.81 9.00
CA ASP A 320 -7.48 12.65 9.58
C ASP A 320 -8.53 12.84 8.47
N LYS A 321 -8.42 13.90 7.67
CA LYS A 321 -9.38 14.20 6.59
C LYS A 321 -9.57 13.03 5.62
N PHE A 322 -8.48 12.36 5.27
CA PHE A 322 -8.45 11.19 4.41
C PHE A 322 -9.06 9.95 5.08
N THR A 323 -8.68 9.59 6.30
CA THR A 323 -9.15 8.34 6.92
C THR A 323 -10.64 8.32 7.25
N TYR A 324 -11.31 9.48 7.21
CA TYR A 324 -12.77 9.55 7.27
C TYR A 324 -13.48 9.03 6.02
N GLY A 325 -12.85 8.99 4.84
CA GLY A 325 -13.53 8.59 3.61
C GLY A 325 -13.79 7.08 3.49
N PRO A 326 -12.77 6.22 3.63
CA PRO A 326 -12.93 4.77 3.69
C PRO A 326 -13.53 4.36 5.05
N PRO A 327 -14.28 3.26 5.16
CA PRO A 327 -15.64 3.04 4.70
C PRO A 327 -16.71 3.83 5.52
N ALA A 328 -16.54 5.14 5.73
CA ALA A 328 -17.55 5.88 6.48
C ALA A 328 -18.84 6.06 5.67
N ALA A 329 -19.95 5.63 6.26
CA ALA A 329 -21.25 6.10 5.85
C ALA A 329 -21.33 7.60 6.20
N PRO A 330 -22.04 8.43 5.41
CA PRO A 330 -22.36 9.76 5.90
C PRO A 330 -23.07 9.64 7.26
N PRO A 331 -22.79 10.54 8.22
CA PRO A 331 -23.39 10.47 9.53
C PRO A 331 -24.91 10.46 9.37
N ARG A 332 -25.59 9.56 10.08
CA ARG A 332 -27.02 9.75 10.32
C ARG A 332 -27.13 11.05 11.11
N THR A 333 -27.74 12.04 10.44
CA THR A 333 -28.06 13.41 10.86
C THR A 333 -27.98 13.72 12.35
#